data_AF-A0A2W1LM74-F1
#
_entry.id   AF-A0A2W1LM74-F1
#
_cell.length_a   1.000
_cell.length_b   1.000
_cell.length_c   1.000
_cell.angle_alpha   90.00
_cell.angle_beta   90.00
_cell.angle_gamma   90.00
#
_symmetry.space_group_name_H-M   'P 1'
#
loop_
_entity.id
_entity.type
_entity.pdbx_description
1 polymer ?
#
loop_
_entity_poly.entity_id
_entity_poly.type
_entity_poly.pdbx_seq_one_letter_code
_entity_poly.pdbx_strand_id
1 'polypeptide(L)'
;MNWTEEMQGWAGRFIEIRIEDQAGDDPIAQPRIEMLAKLRMSDDGDVLEWYFNDRQFLAVPVYNDGRTVREGKLFRSADEGNKLVYRIALI
;
A
#
# COMPACT_ATOMS: atom_id res chain seq x y z
N MET A 1 -7.09 12.10 -6.63
CA MET A 1 -7.97 10.98 -6.21
C MET A 1 -7.93 10.89 -4.68
N ASN A 2 -9.04 10.68 -3.98
CA ASN A 2 -9.01 10.53 -2.52
C ASN A 2 -8.87 9.04 -2.15
N TRP A 3 -7.63 8.56 -2.11
CA TRP A 3 -7.33 7.16 -1.82
C TRP A 3 -7.74 6.73 -0.41
N THR A 4 -7.77 7.64 0.56
CA THR A 4 -8.25 7.31 1.91
C THR A 4 -9.73 6.94 1.88
N GLU A 5 -10.59 7.75 1.25
CA GLU A 5 -12.02 7.46 1.13
C GLU A 5 -12.29 6.18 0.34
N GLU A 6 -11.50 5.93 -0.70
CA GLU A 6 -11.66 4.75 -1.54
C GLU A 6 -11.33 3.46 -0.77
N MET A 7 -10.28 3.50 0.04
CA MET A 7 -9.74 2.32 0.72
C MET A 7 -10.27 2.17 2.16
N GLN A 8 -10.96 3.15 2.73
CA GLN A 8 -11.43 3.15 4.13
C GLN A 8 -12.22 1.90 4.52
N GLY A 9 -12.96 1.29 3.58
CA GLY A 9 -13.75 0.07 3.82
C GLY A 9 -12.89 -1.17 4.16
N TRP A 10 -11.57 -1.07 4.03
CA TRP A 10 -10.63 -2.13 4.40
C TRP A 10 -10.18 -2.02 5.86
N ALA A 11 -10.41 -0.87 6.52
CA ALA A 11 -10.08 -0.72 7.94
C ALA A 11 -10.83 -1.75 8.80
N GLY A 12 -10.15 -2.30 9.79
CA GLY A 12 -10.61 -3.40 10.64
C GLY A 12 -10.53 -4.79 10.00
N ARG A 13 -9.93 -4.94 8.81
CA ARG A 13 -9.80 -6.22 8.10
C ARG A 13 -8.35 -6.64 7.93
N PHE A 14 -8.13 -7.92 7.67
CA PHE A 14 -6.81 -8.44 7.35
C PHE A 14 -6.43 -8.13 5.90
N ILE A 15 -5.17 -7.74 5.72
CA ILE A 15 -4.56 -7.48 4.42
C ILE A 15 -3.28 -8.32 4.29
N GLU A 16 -3.03 -8.82 3.08
CA GLU A 16 -1.74 -9.37 2.69
C GLU A 16 -0.93 -8.28 1.99
N ILE A 17 0.31 -8.08 2.42
CA ILE A 17 1.23 -7.08 1.91
C ILE A 17 2.39 -7.80 1.24
N ARG A 18 2.66 -7.44 -0.02
CA ARG A 18 3.85 -7.84 -0.76
C ARG A 18 4.54 -6.59 -1.28
N ILE A 19 5.86 -6.52 -1.07
CA ILE A 19 6.71 -5.47 -1.61
C ILE A 19 7.76 -6.19 -2.45
N GLU A 20 7.78 -5.89 -3.73
CA GLU A 20 8.67 -6.53 -4.70
C GLU A 20 9.71 -5.53 -5.16
N ASP A 21 10.98 -5.83 -4.92
CA ASP A 21 12.10 -5.15 -5.55
C ASP A 21 12.23 -5.58 -7.01
N GLN A 22 12.15 -4.60 -7.92
CA GLN A 22 12.30 -4.78 -9.35
C GLN A 22 13.74 -4.55 -9.83
N ALA A 23 14.64 -4.06 -8.97
CA ALA A 23 16.07 -4.03 -9.28
C ALA A 23 16.67 -5.45 -9.24
N GLY A 24 16.05 -6.35 -8.46
CA GLY A 24 16.49 -7.74 -8.31
C GLY A 24 17.72 -7.88 -7.40
N ASP A 25 17.99 -6.84 -6.61
CA ASP A 25 19.12 -6.77 -5.71
C ASP A 25 18.79 -7.47 -4.38
N ASP A 26 17.52 -7.50 -3.99
CA ASP A 26 17.06 -8.13 -2.75
C ASP A 26 16.27 -9.44 -2.96
N PRO A 27 16.41 -10.42 -2.05
CA PRO A 27 15.56 -11.60 -2.04
C PRO A 27 14.10 -11.22 -1.79
N ILE A 28 13.18 -11.88 -2.50
CA ILE A 28 11.73 -11.64 -2.38
C ILE A 28 11.30 -11.87 -0.94
N ALA A 29 10.90 -10.79 -0.27
CA ALA A 29 10.37 -10.85 1.09
C ALA A 29 9.07 -11.68 1.11
N GLN A 30 8.88 -12.49 2.16
CA GLN A 30 7.63 -13.22 2.32
C GLN A 30 6.47 -12.23 2.50
N PRO A 31 5.27 -12.55 1.96
CA PRO A 31 4.09 -11.76 2.20
C PRO A 31 3.81 -11.61 3.70
N ARG A 32 3.43 -10.41 4.12
CA ARG A 32 3.05 -10.13 5.50
C ARG A 32 1.54 -10.00 5.61
N ILE A 33 0.94 -10.67 6.57
CA ILE A 33 -0.48 -10.52 6.88
C ILE A 33 -0.59 -9.64 8.11
N GLU A 34 -1.34 -8.54 7.98
CA GLU A 34 -1.54 -7.56 9.05
C GLU A 34 -3.02 -7.17 9.13
N MET A 35 -3.50 -6.78 10.31
CA MET A 35 -4.80 -6.13 10.44
C MET A 35 -4.64 -4.63 10.13
N LEU A 36 -5.41 -4.12 9.18
CA LEU A 36 -5.41 -2.70 8.84
C LEU A 36 -6.21 -1.91 9.87
N ALA A 37 -5.55 -1.16 10.75
CA ALA A 37 -6.21 -0.34 11.77
C ALA A 37 -6.87 0.90 11.17
N LYS A 38 -6.13 1.65 10.32
CA LYS A 38 -6.62 2.86 9.66
C LYS A 38 -5.79 3.22 8.43
N LEU A 39 -6.31 4.14 7.64
CA LEU A 39 -5.65 4.73 6.48
C LEU A 39 -5.56 6.24 6.66
N ARG A 40 -4.49 6.84 6.16
CA ARG A 40 -4.32 8.31 6.15
C ARG A 40 -3.52 8.73 4.93
N MET A 41 -3.94 9.78 4.24
CA MET A 41 -3.07 10.46 3.28
C MET A 41 -2.03 11.31 4.02
N SER A 42 -0.80 11.35 3.52
CA SER A 42 0.19 12.35 3.94
C SER A 42 -0.33 13.76 3.69
N ASP A 43 0.22 14.74 4.41
CA ASP A 43 -0.17 16.15 4.27
C ASP A 43 0.06 16.68 2.84
N ASP A 44 1.08 16.14 2.17
CA ASP A 44 1.43 16.47 0.77
C ASP A 44 0.57 15.69 -0.27
N GLY A 45 -0.23 14.71 0.19
CA GLY A 45 -1.18 13.97 -0.65
C GLY A 45 -0.54 12.96 -1.63
N ASP A 46 0.74 12.66 -1.45
CA ASP A 46 1.56 11.80 -2.31
C ASP A 46 1.80 10.40 -1.73
N VAL A 47 1.45 10.17 -0.46
CA VAL A 47 1.63 8.91 0.24
C VAL A 47 0.34 8.51 0.93
N LEU A 48 -0.07 7.26 0.76
CA LEU A 48 -1.11 6.61 1.55
C LEU A 48 -0.45 5.76 2.64
N GLU A 49 -0.72 6.10 3.89
CA GLU A 49 -0.20 5.41 5.06
C GLU A 49 -1.18 4.34 5.53
N TRP A 50 -0.71 3.08 5.55
CA TRP A 50 -1.47 1.90 5.96
C TRP A 50 -1.08 1.51 7.38
N TYR A 51 -1.85 1.95 8.37
CA TYR A 51 -1.53 1.72 9.78
C TYR A 51 -1.95 0.32 10.24
N PHE A 52 -1.03 -0.39 10.88
CA PHE A 52 -1.29 -1.69 11.54
C PHE A 52 -1.65 -1.50 13.02
N ASN A 53 -1.21 -0.38 13.60
CA ASN A 53 -1.56 0.11 14.94
C ASN A 53 -1.25 1.62 15.01
N ASP A 54 -1.25 2.21 16.20
CA ASP A 54 -1.03 3.65 16.38
C ASP A 54 0.37 4.15 15.99
N ARG A 55 1.36 3.26 15.87
CA ARG A 55 2.78 3.63 15.66
C ARG A 55 3.42 3.00 14.44
N GLN A 56 2.87 1.89 13.95
CA GLN A 56 3.41 1.15 12.82
C GLN A 56 2.50 1.29 11.61
N PHE A 57 3.08 1.71 10.50
CA PHE A 57 2.40 1.83 9.23
C PHE A 57 3.36 1.50 8.08
N LEU A 58 2.77 1.17 6.93
CA LEU A 58 3.46 1.14 5.66
C LEU A 58 3.12 2.42 4.89
N ALA A 59 4.14 3.21 4.55
CA ALA A 59 4.01 4.31 3.62
C ALA A 59 4.02 3.78 2.18
N VAL A 60 2.94 3.99 1.44
CA VAL A 60 2.87 3.62 0.02
C VAL A 60 2.70 4.87 -0.81
N PRO A 61 3.65 5.21 -1.70
CA PRO A 61 3.48 6.35 -2.59
C PRO A 61 2.29 6.13 -3.53
N VAL A 62 1.56 7.20 -3.84
CA VAL A 62 0.39 7.17 -4.72
C VAL A 62 0.52 8.18 -5.85
N TYR A 63 0.04 7.79 -7.03
CA TYR A 63 0.21 8.54 -8.26
C TYR A 63 -1.11 8.61 -9.04
N ASN A 64 -1.33 9.71 -9.75
CA ASN A 64 -2.53 9.91 -10.58
C ASN A 64 -2.33 9.51 -12.05
N ASP A 65 -1.18 8.91 -12.40
CA ASP A 65 -0.78 8.55 -13.77
C ASP A 65 -0.91 7.05 -14.09
N GLY A 66 -1.67 6.31 -13.27
CA GLY A 66 -1.91 4.88 -13.46
C GLY A 66 -0.84 3.97 -12.84
N ARG A 67 0.21 4.52 -12.22
CA ARG A 67 1.14 3.74 -11.39
C ARG A 67 0.49 3.23 -10.10
N THR A 68 -0.56 3.90 -9.65
CA THR A 68 -1.41 3.45 -8.54
C THR A 68 -2.77 3.06 -9.07
N VAL A 69 -3.20 1.83 -8.78
CA VAL A 69 -4.48 1.29 -9.19
C VAL A 69 -5.12 0.45 -8.09
N ARG A 70 -6.45 0.41 -8.11
CA ARG A 70 -7.25 -0.52 -7.31
C ARG A 70 -8.09 -1.40 -8.23
N GLU A 71 -7.98 -2.70 -8.03
CA GLU A 71 -8.69 -3.74 -8.79
C GLU A 71 -9.43 -4.65 -7.81
N GLY A 72 -10.67 -4.30 -7.49
CA GLY A 72 -11.50 -5.04 -6.52
C GLY A 72 -10.89 -5.06 -5.12
N LYS A 73 -10.33 -6.22 -4.73
CA LYS A 73 -9.65 -6.48 -3.45
C LYS A 73 -8.14 -6.27 -3.50
N LEU A 74 -7.59 -5.78 -4.61
CA LEU A 74 -6.16 -5.51 -4.76
C LEU A 74 -5.90 -4.01 -4.90
N PHE A 75 -4.93 -3.51 -4.14
CA PHE A 75 -4.31 -2.20 -4.33
C PHE A 75 -2.87 -2.41 -4.78
N ARG A 76 -2.47 -1.73 -5.84
CA ARG A 76 -1.11 -1.79 -6.37
C ARG A 76 -0.58 -0.39 -6.58
N SER A 77 0.65 -0.15 -6.14
CA SER A 77 1.40 1.07 -6.47
C SER A 77 2.83 0.76 -6.89
N ALA A 78 3.28 1.36 -7.98
CA ALA A 78 4.63 1.19 -8.52
C ALA A 78 5.46 2.46 -8.33
N ASP A 79 6.49 2.37 -7.49
CA ASP A 79 7.51 3.40 -7.32
C ASP A 79 8.70 3.09 -8.24
N GLU A 80 8.66 3.67 -9.44
CA GLU A 80 9.70 3.46 -10.44
C GLU A 80 11.06 4.06 -10.07
N GLY A 81 11.07 5.05 -9.18
CA GLY A 81 12.29 5.72 -8.71
C GLY A 81 13.09 4.80 -7.80
N ASN A 82 12.40 4.14 -6.88
CA ASN A 82 13.02 3.18 -5.96
C ASN A 82 12.94 1.73 -6.44
N LYS A 83 12.37 1.47 -7.63
CA LYS A 83 12.16 0.12 -8.20
C LYS A 83 11.33 -0.78 -7.29
N LEU A 84 10.35 -0.22 -6.57
CA LEU A 84 9.49 -0.98 -5.67
C LEU A 84 8.07 -1.10 -6.22
N VAL A 85 7.48 -2.30 -6.10
CA VAL A 85 6.06 -2.53 -6.37
C VAL A 85 5.38 -2.99 -5.09
N TYR A 86 4.45 -2.17 -4.61
CA TYR A 86 3.61 -2.46 -3.45
C TYR A 86 2.33 -3.14 -3.94
N ARG A 87 2.01 -4.30 -3.38
CA ARG A 87 0.75 -5.03 -3.60
C ARG A 87 0.10 -5.30 -2.25
N ILE A 88 -1.10 -4.78 -2.05
CA ILE A 88 -1.86 -4.95 -0.82
C ILE A 88 -3.21 -5.56 -1.18
N ALA A 89 -3.47 -6.78 -0.72
CA ALA A 89 -4.69 -7.52 -1.00
C ALA A 89 -5.55 -7.64 0.24
N LEU A 90 -6.84 -7.32 0.13
CA LEU A 90 -7.82 -7.58 1.17
C LEU A 90 -8.14 -9.08 1.22
N ILE A 91 -8.11 -9.68 2.42
CA ILE A 91 -8.43 -11.09 2.63
C ILE A 91 -9.91 -11.19 3.05
#